data_AF-A0AAE0D3L2-F1
#
_entry.id   AF-A0AAE0D3L2-F1
#
_cell.length_a   1.000
_cell.length_b   1.000
_cell.length_c   1.000
_cell.angle_alpha   90.00
_cell.angle_beta   90.00
_cell.angle_gamma   90.00
#
_symmetry.space_group_name_H-M   'P 1'
#
loop_
_entity.id
_entity.type
_entity.pdbx_description
1 polymer ?
#
loop_
_entity_poly.entity_id
_entity_poly.type
_entity_poly.pdbx_seq_one_letter_code
_entity_poly.pdbx_strand_id
1 'polypeptide(L)' 'MAIPKKSSYYDRNLRQGPALIRARKPYLVKNLAVGAGLWCFAGAVYWYTLKAVGQDEFEDVKVPEVPRQPAKNN' A
#
# COMPACT_ATOMS: atom_id res chain seq x y z
N MET A 1 -37.47 -21.64 -31.97
CA MET A 1 -36.12 -21.03 -32.05
C MET A 1 -35.49 -21.09 -30.66
N ALA A 2 -34.47 -21.94 -30.45
CA ALA A 2 -33.82 -22.07 -29.15
C ALA A 2 -32.84 -20.90 -28.95
N ILE A 3 -32.94 -20.19 -27.83
CA ILE A 3 -32.03 -19.09 -27.49
C ILE A 3 -30.69 -19.71 -27.06
N PRO A 4 -29.57 -19.39 -27.72
CA PRO A 4 -28.27 -19.93 -27.33
C PRO A 4 -27.93 -19.48 -25.90
N LYS A 5 -27.54 -20.42 -25.06
CA LYS A 5 -27.14 -20.14 -23.68
C LYS A 5 -25.90 -19.23 -23.72
N LYS A 6 -25.98 -18.03 -23.13
CA LYS A 6 -24.83 -17.11 -23.07
C LYS A 6 -23.64 -17.80 -22.41
N SER A 7 -22.53 -17.96 -23.13
CA SER A 7 -21.28 -18.40 -22.54
C SER A 7 -20.73 -17.29 -21.65
N SER A 8 -20.70 -17.50 -20.34
CA SER A 8 -20.09 -16.58 -19.38
C SER A 8 -18.63 -16.97 -19.13
N TYR A 9 -17.78 -15.98 -18.84
CA TYR A 9 -16.42 -16.20 -18.35
C TYR A 9 -16.37 -16.75 -16.92
N TYR A 10 -17.53 -16.79 -16.25
CA TYR A 10 -17.69 -17.28 -14.89
C TYR A 10 -18.65 -18.47 -14.86
N ASP A 11 -18.41 -19.39 -13.93
CA ASP A 11 -19.36 -20.46 -13.64
C ASP A 11 -20.55 -19.96 -12.79
N ARG A 12 -21.48 -20.86 -12.47
CA ARG A 12 -22.67 -20.55 -11.65
C ARG A 12 -22.33 -20.10 -10.22
N ASN A 13 -21.14 -20.43 -9.74
CA ASN A 13 -20.63 -20.08 -8.40
C ASN A 13 -19.67 -18.88 -8.45
N LEU A 14 -19.68 -18.10 -9.54
CA LEU A 14 -18.80 -16.95 -9.77
C LEU A 14 -17.30 -17.29 -9.81
N ARG A 15 -16.95 -18.56 -10.02
CA ARG A 15 -15.55 -18.97 -10.22
C ARG A 15 -15.13 -18.68 -11.64
N GLN A 16 -13.85 -18.40 -11.82
CA GLN A 16 -13.28 -18.12 -13.14
C GLN A 16 -13.33 -19.38 -14.01
N GLY A 17 -13.94 -19.27 -15.18
CA GLY A 17 -13.98 -20.34 -16.16
C GLY A 17 -12.62 -20.56 -16.84
N PRO A 18 -12.40 -21.72 -17.50
CA PRO A 18 -11.13 -22.08 -18.14
C PRO A 18 -10.73 -21.12 -19.27
N ALA A 19 -11.70 -20.48 -19.94
CA ALA A 19 -11.45 -19.44 -20.93
C ALA A 19 -10.79 -18.20 -20.31
N LEU A 20 -11.30 -17.75 -19.16
CA LEU A 20 -10.79 -16.58 -18.46
C LEU A 20 -9.38 -16.81 -17.89
N ILE A 21 -9.13 -18.00 -17.34
CA ILE A 21 -7.81 -18.37 -16.81
C ILE A 21 -6.75 -18.31 -17.93
N ARG A 22 -7.01 -18.91 -19.09
CA ARG A 22 -6.08 -18.84 -20.24
C ARG A 22 -5.84 -17.42 -20.71
N ALA A 23 -6.89 -16.60 -20.79
CA ALA A 23 -6.75 -15.20 -21.19
C ALA A 23 -5.86 -14.39 -20.23
N ARG A 24 -5.79 -14.76 -18.95
CA ARG A 24 -5.00 -14.06 -17.91
C ARG A 24 -3.57 -14.55 -17.75
N LYS A 25 -3.28 -15.80 -18.12
CA LYS A 25 -1.92 -16.39 -18.05
C LYS A 25 -0.80 -15.44 -18.51
N PRO A 26 -0.88 -14.76 -19.67
CA PRO A 26 0.23 -13.93 -20.14
C PRO A 26 0.45 -12.64 -19.33
N TYR A 27 -0.55 -12.18 -18.59
CA TYR A 27 -0.48 -10.92 -17.84
C TYR A 27 -0.06 -11.12 -16.38
N LEU A 28 -0.16 -12.35 -15.85
CA LEU A 28 0.17 -12.62 -14.45
C LEU A 28 1.61 -12.21 -14.12
N VAL A 29 2.57 -12.64 -14.94
CA VAL A 29 4.00 -12.34 -14.72
C VAL A 29 4.29 -10.86 -14.94
N LYS A 30 3.73 -10.26 -16.00
CA LYS A 30 3.95 -8.85 -16.33
C LYS A 30 3.41 -7.93 -15.23
N ASN A 31 2.20 -8.21 -14.74
CA ASN A 31 1.58 -7.43 -13.69
C ASN A 31 2.29 -7.63 -12.34
N LEU A 32 2.73 -8.85 -12.04
CA LEU A 32 3.53 -9.11 -10.84
C LEU A 32 4.85 -8.34 -10.88
N ALA A 33 5.55 -8.33 -12.02
CA ALA A 33 6.80 -7.60 -12.19
C ALA A 33 6.61 -6.09 -11.99
N VAL A 34 5.59 -5.50 -12.61
CA VAL A 34 5.27 -4.07 -12.44
C VAL A 34 4.86 -3.76 -11.00
N GLY A 35 4.00 -4.60 -10.40
CA GLY A 35 3.57 -4.45 -9.02
C GLY A 35 4.74 -4.55 -8.03
N ALA A 36 5.63 -5.51 -8.23
CA ALA A 36 6.85 -5.67 -7.43
C ALA A 36 7.78 -4.46 -7.59
N GLY A 37 7.96 -3.96 -8.82
CA GLY A 37 8.75 -2.75 -9.06
C GLY A 37 8.19 -1.53 -8.32
N LEU A 38 6.87 -1.33 -8.37
CA LEU A 38 6.20 -0.24 -7.67
C LEU A 38 6.33 -0.38 -6.14
N TRP A 39 6.17 -1.60 -5.63
CA TRP A 39 6.30 -1.89 -4.20
C TRP A 39 7.74 -1.67 -3.70
N CYS A 40 8.74 -2.16 -4.45
CA CYS A 40 10.15 -1.92 -4.14
C CYS A 40 10.50 -0.44 -4.19
N PHE A 41 10.01 0.31 -5.19
CA PHE A 41 10.26 1.75 -5.30
C PHE A 41 9.69 2.51 -4.09
N ALA A 42 8.42 2.29 -3.76
CA ALA A 42 7.79 2.94 -2.62
C ALA A 42 8.49 2.56 -1.29
N GLY A 43 8.81 1.28 -1.11
CA GLY A 43 9.55 0.80 0.06
C GLY A 43 10.95 1.39 0.16
N ALA A 44 11.67 1.53 -0.96
CA ALA A 44 12.99 2.13 -1.01
C ALA A 44 12.95 3.61 -0.62
N VAL A 45 11.97 4.38 -1.13
CA VAL A 45 11.77 5.78 -0.72
C VAL A 45 11.50 5.86 0.78
N TYR A 46 10.56 5.06 1.30
CA TYR A 46 10.23 5.04 2.73
C TYR A 46 11.46 4.71 3.59
N TRP A 47 12.18 3.64 3.25
CA TRP A 47 13.38 3.24 3.98
C TRP A 47 14.47 4.31 3.92
N TYR A 48 14.70 4.87 2.73
CA TYR A 48 15.67 5.95 2.54
C TYR A 48 15.31 7.17 3.37
N THR A 49 14.03 7.56 3.42
CA THR A 49 13.60 8.70 4.22
C THR A 49 13.88 8.51 5.71
N LEU A 50 13.68 7.32 6.26
CA LEU A 50 14.02 7.03 7.67
C LEU A 50 15.53 7.10 7.95
N LYS A 51 16.37 6.85 6.95
CA LYS A 51 17.84 6.88 7.09
C LYS A 51 18.44 8.25 6.80
N ALA A 52 17.93 8.94 5.80
CA ALA A 52 18.47 10.20 5.29
C ALA A 52 17.94 11.41 6.06
N VAL A 53 16.67 11.36 6.47
CA VAL A 53 16.11 12.33 7.41
C VAL A 53 16.47 11.82 8.80
N GLY A 54 17.74 11.98 9.18
CA GLY A 54 18.17 11.77 10.56
C GLY A 54 17.22 12.53 11.49
N GLN A 55 16.78 11.89 12.57
CA GLN A 55 16.00 12.58 13.59
C GLN A 55 16.82 13.78 14.06
N ASP A 56 16.22 14.96 14.01
CA ASP A 56 16.88 16.21 14.37
C ASP A 56 17.38 16.11 15.82
N GLU A 57 18.66 16.40 16.03
CA GLU A 57 19.27 16.46 17.36
C GLU A 57 18.78 17.79 17.96
N PHE A 58 17.66 17.77 18.68
CA PHE A 58 17.03 18.96 19.29
C PHE A 58 17.88 19.61 20.40
N GLU A 59 19.21 19.67 20.24
CA GLU A 59 20.19 20.20 21.19
C GLU A 59 20.04 21.71 21.40
N ASP A 60 19.49 22.43 20.42
CA ASP A 60 19.24 23.88 20.50
C ASP A 60 17.90 24.22 21.18
N VAL A 61 17.02 23.24 21.35
CA VAL A 61 15.72 23.40 22.04
C VAL A 61 15.92 23.32 23.55
N LYS A 62 16.01 24.48 24.18
CA LYS A 62 16.05 24.63 25.64
C LYS A 62 14.73 24.15 26.24
N VAL A 63 14.73 22.98 26.87
CA VAL A 63 13.55 22.49 27.60
C VAL A 63 13.38 23.36 28.86
N PRO A 64 12.23 24.03 29.05
CA PRO A 64 12.01 24.81 30.25
C PRO A 64 11.98 23.87 31.47
N GLU A 65 12.78 24.16 32.49
CA GLU A 65 12.64 23.47 33.77
C GLU A 65 11.33 23.90 34.46
N VAL A 66 10.54 22.88 34.78
CA VAL A 66 9.30 22.91 35.58
C VAL A 66 8.07 23.54 34.89
N PRO A 67 6.93 22.82 34.82
CA PRO A 67 5.66 23.42 34.43
C PRO A 67 5.34 24.60 35.36
N ARG A 68 5.05 25.78 34.79
CA ARG A 68 4.59 26.94 35.56
C ARG A 68 3.39 26.54 36.41
N GLN A 69 3.57 26.46 37.72
CA GLN A 69 2.45 26.20 38.63
C GLN A 69 1.45 27.36 38.52
N PRO A 70 0.15 27.08 38.31
CA PRO A 70 -0.84 28.14 38.22
C PRO A 70 -0.85 28.95 39.51
N ALA A 71 -0.82 30.27 39.39
CA ALA A 71 -0.79 31.19 40.52
C ALA A 71 -1.96 30.89 41.46
N LYS A 72 -1.65 30.52 42.71
CA LYS A 72 -2.64 30.32 43.76
C LYS A 72 -2.99 31.68 44.34
N ASN A 73 -4.12 32.22 43.90
CA ASN A 73 -4.68 33.46 44.43
C ASN A 73 -5.30 33.15 45.80
N ASN A 74 -4.83 33.82 46.86
CA ASN A 74 -5.47 33.86 48.18
C ASN A 74 -6.24 35.17 48.33
#